data_AF-A0A7T8HFE4-F1
#
_entry.id   AF-A0A7T8HFE4-F1
#
_cell.length_a   1.000
_cell.length_b   1.000
_cell.length_c   1.000
_cell.angle_alpha   90.00
_cell.angle_beta   90.00
_cell.angle_gamma   90.00
#
_symmetry.space_group_name_H-M   'P 1'
#
loop_
_entity.id
_entity.type
_entity.pdbx_description
1 polymer ?
#
loop_
_entity_poly.entity_id
_entity_poly.type
_entity_poly.pdbx_seq_one_letter_code
_entity_poly.pdbx_strand_id
1 'polypeptide(L)' 'MDSVASGTPYTFQQDSAPAHKVKLVHFWLKKNIPNFWDFNTWPPNRPDLNPCDYYL' A
#
# COMPACT_ATOMS: atom_id res chain seq x y z
N MET A 1 1.88 5.19 13.68
CA MET A 1 0.52 5.27 13.10
C MET A 1 -0.41 4.40 13.91
N ASP A 2 -1.71 4.67 13.87
CA ASP A 2 -2.70 3.72 14.35
C ASP A 2 -2.51 2.37 13.67
N SER A 3 -2.99 1.30 14.30
CA SER A 3 -2.98 -0.06 13.73
C SER A 3 -4.37 -0.55 13.35
N VAL A 4 -5.40 0.24 13.65
CA VAL A 4 -6.81 -0.13 13.60
C VAL A 4 -7.60 0.98 12.90
N ALA A 5 -8.48 0.59 11.99
CA ALA A 5 -9.49 1.45 11.39
C ALA A 5 -10.87 0.84 11.67
N SER A 6 -11.81 1.63 12.20
CA SER A 6 -13.17 1.17 12.53
C SER A 6 -13.22 -0.11 13.38
N GLY A 7 -12.31 -0.22 14.37
CA GLY A 7 -12.23 -1.37 15.27
C GLY A 7 -11.56 -2.63 14.69
N THR A 8 -11.12 -2.60 13.43
CA THR A 8 -10.45 -3.73 12.75
C THR A 8 -9.03 -3.38 12.34
N PRO A 9 -8.03 -4.30 12.41
CA PRO A 9 -6.71 -4.05 11.86
C PRO A 9 -6.79 -3.65 10.39
N TYR A 10 -6.13 -2.56 10.02
CA TYR A 10 -6.09 -2.16 8.60
C TYR A 10 -4.87 -2.76 7.91
N THR A 11 -4.90 -2.71 6.58
CA THR A 11 -3.74 -2.94 5.71
C THR A 11 -3.53 -1.72 4.83
N PHE A 12 -2.30 -1.23 4.76
CA PHE A 12 -1.93 -0.13 3.89
C PHE A 12 -1.53 -0.67 2.51
N GLN A 13 -2.20 -0.17 1.47
CA GLN A 13 -1.96 -0.50 0.07
C GLN A 13 -1.66 0.78 -0.72
N GLN A 14 -0.73 0.69 -1.67
CA GLN A 14 -0.43 1.71 -2.66
C GLN A 14 -0.15 1.05 -4.01
N ASP A 15 -0.25 1.82 -5.10
CA ASP A 15 0.09 1.37 -6.44
C ASP A 15 1.61 1.20 -6.62
N SER A 16 2.03 0.82 -7.83
CA SER A 16 3.43 0.61 -8.18
C SER A 16 4.14 1.86 -8.72
N ALA A 17 3.66 3.08 -8.42
CA ALA A 17 4.30 4.31 -8.87
C ALA A 17 5.79 4.37 -8.42
N PRO A 18 6.69 4.98 -9.22
CA PRO A 18 8.13 4.97 -8.94
C PRO A 18 8.51 5.44 -7.53
N ALA A 19 7.81 6.45 -7.00
CA ALA A 19 8.03 6.97 -5.65
C ALA A 19 7.71 5.93 -4.55
N HIS A 20 6.67 5.12 -4.72
CA HIS A 20 6.26 4.08 -3.77
C HIS A 20 7.20 2.86 -3.78
N LYS A 21 7.95 2.66 -4.86
CA LYS A 21 8.91 1.56 -5.02
C LYS A 21 10.32 1.88 -4.52
N VAL A 22 10.61 3.14 -4.17
CA VAL A 22 11.95 3.53 -3.72
C VAL A 22 12.28 2.84 -2.39
N LYS A 23 13.52 2.34 -2.25
CA LYS A 23 13.95 1.55 -1.07
C LYS A 23 13.73 2.29 0.25
N LEU A 24 13.96 3.60 0.27
CA LEU A 24 13.80 4.44 1.46
C LEU A 24 12.33 4.45 1.94
N VAL A 25 11.39 4.74 1.04
CA VAL A 25 9.95 4.77 1.34
C VAL A 25 9.50 3.39 1.80
N HIS A 26 9.89 2.35 1.07
CA HIS A 26 9.51 0.98 1.40
C HIS A 26 10.03 0.54 2.78
N PHE A 27 11.29 0.83 3.10
CA PHE A 27 11.87 0.51 4.40
C PHE A 27 11.15 1.25 5.53
N TRP A 28 10.83 2.53 5.31
CA TRP A 28 10.09 3.32 6.27
C TRP A 28 8.69 2.73 6.50
N LEU A 29 7.96 2.37 5.43
CA LEU A 29 6.62 1.77 5.53
C LEU A 29 6.65 0.42 6.27
N LYS A 30 7.57 -0.48 5.91
CA LYS A 30 7.74 -1.78 6.60
C LYS A 30 8.05 -1.63 8.09
N LYS A 31 8.75 -0.56 8.49
CA LYS A 31 9.12 -0.31 9.89
C LYS A 31 8.00 0.34 10.70
N ASN A 32 7.19 1.20 10.09
CA ASN A 32 6.27 2.09 10.81
C ASN A 32 4.79 1.75 10.62
N ILE A 33 4.44 0.97 9.61
CA ILE A 33 3.07 0.56 9.30
C ILE A 33 2.92 -0.94 9.62
N PRO A 34 2.05 -1.33 10.56
CA PRO A 34 1.95 -2.71 11.03
C PRO A 34 1.66 -3.73 9.92
N ASN A 35 0.77 -3.38 8.99
CA ASN A 35 0.40 -4.20 7.85
C ASN A 35 0.56 -3.37 6.58
N PHE A 36 1.64 -3.61 5.85
CA PHE A 36 1.93 -2.97 4.57
C PHE A 36 1.97 -4.00 3.46
N TRP A 37 1.19 -3.78 2.41
CA TRP A 37 1.31 -4.52 1.16
C TRP A 37 2.47 -3.96 0.34
N ASP A 38 3.50 -4.77 0.22
CA ASP A 38 4.67 -4.39 -0.54
C ASP A 38 4.44 -4.51 -2.05
N PHE A 39 5.34 -3.91 -2.84
CA PHE A 39 5.16 -3.83 -4.30
C PHE A 39 5.13 -5.19 -5.01
N ASN A 40 5.54 -6.28 -4.36
CA ASN A 40 5.42 -7.63 -4.92
C ASN A 40 4.02 -8.21 -4.72
N THR A 41 3.27 -7.69 -3.74
CA THR A 41 1.88 -8.09 -3.50
C THR A 41 0.93 -7.45 -4.51
N TRP A 42 1.19 -6.21 -4.92
CA TRP A 42 0.35 -5.51 -5.88
C TRP A 42 0.67 -5.92 -7.33
N PRO A 43 -0.32 -6.40 -8.12
CA PRO A 43 -0.06 -6.75 -9.51
C PRO A 43 0.15 -5.49 -10.38
N PRO A 44 1.11 -5.51 -11.32
CA PRO A 44 1.39 -4.37 -12.18
C PRO A 44 0.22 -4.10 -13.14
N ASN A 45 -0.04 -2.82 -13.45
CA ASN A 45 -1.05 -2.38 -14.43
C ASN A 45 -2.49 -2.87 -14.14
N ARG A 46 -2.88 -2.92 -12.86
CA ARG A 46 -4.24 -3.30 -12.43
C ARG A 46 -4.97 -2.15 -11.74
N PRO A 47 -5.33 -1.07 -12.48
CA PRO A 47 -6.10 0.03 -11.90
C PRO A 47 -7.49 -0.41 -11.44
N ASP A 48 -8.05 -1.44 -12.10
CA ASP A 48 -9.33 -2.06 -11.75
C ASP A 48 -9.34 -2.71 -10.36
N LEU A 49 -8.17 -3.02 -9.80
CA LEU A 49 -8.04 -3.55 -8.44
C LEU A 49 -7.89 -2.44 -7.40
N ASN A 50 -7.53 -1.22 -7.79
CA ASN A 50 -7.33 -0.11 -6.86
C ASN A 50 -8.66 0.64 -6.63
N PRO A 51 -9.21 0.68 -5.41
CA PRO A 51 -10.39 1.48 -5.11
C PRO A 51 -10.24 2.97 -5.46
N CYS A 52 -9.01 3.49 -5.54
CA CYS A 52 -8.75 4.87 -5.95
C CYS A 52 -8.73 5.07 -7.47
N ASP A 53 -8.53 4.01 -8.28
CA ASP A 53 -8.38 4.10 -9.74
C ASP A 53 -9.44 3.30 -10.52
N TYR A 54 -10.32 2.55 -9.84
CA TYR A 54 -11.21 1.57 -10.48
C TYR A 54 -12.18 2.16 -11.52
N TYR A 55 -12.50 3.46 -11.43
CA TYR A 55 -13.49 4.15 -12.28
C TYR A 55 -12.96 5.42 -12.96
N LEU A 56 -11.63 5.53 -13.13
CA LEU A 56 -11.03 6.60 -13.93
C LEU A 56 -11.21 6.38 -15.44
#